data_AF-A0A7Y4YM74-F1
#
_entry.id   AF-A0A7Y4YM74-F1
#
_cell.length_a   1.000
_cell.length_b   1.000
_cell.length_c   1.000
_cell.angle_alpha   90.00
_cell.angle_beta   90.00
_cell.angle_gamma   90.00
#
_symmetry.space_group_name_H-M   'P 1'
#
loop_
_entity.id
_entity.type
_entity.pdbx_description
1 polymer ?
#
loop_
_entity_poly.entity_id
_entity_poly.type
_entity_poly.pdbx_seq_one_letter_code
_entity_poly.pdbx_strand_id
1 'polypeptide(L)'
;MPSRKLQALLFIAIFIGVLSVWAPAALLTGLLEKTTAGKLTLAQTQGTLWRGAGVLLLRNDNQFLPLGRYTWRILPALDLSSLNVSVTSGNDAQLTQLHIFPWRNEIEIAPANAVLPAQLLAVFAPQLTAYRLSGALILATPHFTIAPNKFIGGVTLDWQQATSGLTDIAPLGDYRITLNGEGEQIKVALTTQSGKLILTGAGKIQPGRALEFGGTAKAAPNQQEALSELLHHIGPELTPGEFTFALLTQ
;
A
#
# COMPACT_ATOMS: atom_id res chain seq x y z
N MET A 1 -44.24 -19.92 14.80
CA MET A 1 -43.14 -20.81 14.34
C MET A 1 -42.22 -19.99 13.43
N PRO A 2 -40.96 -19.71 13.82
CA PRO A 2 -40.04 -18.97 12.96
C PRO A 2 -39.84 -19.74 11.64
N SER A 3 -39.83 -19.04 10.51
CA SER A 3 -39.70 -19.68 9.20
C SER A 3 -38.37 -20.45 9.12
N ARG A 4 -38.37 -21.64 8.50
CA ARG A 4 -37.16 -22.46 8.27
C ARG A 4 -35.98 -21.67 7.69
N LYS A 5 -36.28 -20.62 6.90
CA LYS A 5 -35.29 -19.69 6.32
C LYS A 5 -34.61 -18.82 7.38
N LEU A 6 -35.35 -18.34 8.38
CA LEU A 6 -34.81 -17.55 9.48
C LEU A 6 -33.88 -18.40 10.36
N GLN A 7 -34.25 -19.65 10.62
CA GLN A 7 -33.40 -20.60 11.36
C GLN A 7 -32.13 -20.97 10.59
N ALA A 8 -32.23 -21.16 9.27
CA ALA A 8 -31.07 -21.41 8.42
C ALA A 8 -30.12 -20.20 8.36
N LEU A 9 -30.64 -18.97 8.25
CA LEU A 9 -29.83 -17.74 8.29
C LEU A 9 -29.17 -17.56 9.66
N LEU A 10 -29.89 -17.84 10.75
CA LEU A 10 -29.33 -17.78 12.10
C LEU A 10 -28.22 -18.83 12.28
N PHE A 11 -28.43 -20.05 11.76
CA PHE A 11 -27.44 -21.12 11.81
C PHE A 11 -26.20 -20.79 10.97
N ILE A 12 -26.36 -20.21 9.78
CA ILE A 12 -25.25 -19.74 8.95
C ILE A 12 -24.52 -18.60 9.64
N ALA A 13 -25.22 -17.64 10.23
CA ALA A 13 -24.60 -16.53 10.96
C ALA A 13 -23.85 -17.01 12.22
N ILE A 14 -24.43 -17.96 12.96
CA ILE A 14 -23.78 -18.60 14.12
C ILE A 14 -22.58 -19.43 13.67
N PHE A 15 -22.72 -20.19 12.57
CA PHE A 15 -21.64 -21.02 12.03
C PHE A 15 -20.48 -20.17 11.52
N ILE A 16 -20.76 -19.09 10.80
CA ILE A 16 -19.76 -18.09 10.38
C ILE A 16 -19.16 -17.39 11.61
N GLY A 17 -19.96 -17.09 12.64
CA GLY A 17 -19.48 -16.52 13.90
C GLY A 17 -18.50 -17.46 14.63
N VAL A 18 -18.85 -18.74 14.75
CA VAL A 18 -18.00 -19.78 15.38
C VAL A 18 -16.74 -20.03 14.54
N LEU A 19 -16.87 -20.13 13.22
CA LEU A 19 -15.71 -20.23 12.32
C LEU A 19 -14.82 -19.00 12.41
N SER A 20 -15.40 -17.80 12.60
CA SER A 20 -14.61 -16.57 12.71
C SER A 20 -13.79 -16.58 13.99
N VAL A 21 -14.35 -17.02 15.13
CA VAL A 21 -13.62 -17.11 16.41
C VAL A 21 -12.40 -18.06 16.33
N TRP A 22 -12.52 -19.17 15.60
CA TRP A 22 -11.45 -20.16 15.42
C TRP A 22 -10.75 -20.08 14.06
N ALA A 23 -10.97 -18.99 13.32
CA ALA A 23 -10.45 -18.81 11.97
C ALA A 23 -8.91 -18.96 11.99
N PRO A 24 -8.33 -19.89 11.21
CA PRO A 24 -6.88 -20.03 11.14
C PRO A 24 -6.23 -18.76 10.57
N ALA A 25 -5.03 -18.44 11.04
CA ALA A 25 -4.21 -17.35 10.49
C ALA A 25 -4.02 -17.45 8.96
N ALA A 26 -4.04 -18.68 8.41
CA ALA A 26 -3.93 -18.92 6.98
C ALA A 26 -5.05 -18.28 6.12
N LEU A 27 -6.20 -17.95 6.71
CA LEU A 27 -7.25 -17.22 5.98
C LEU A 27 -6.81 -15.80 5.60
N LEU A 28 -5.92 -15.17 6.40
CA LEU A 28 -5.32 -13.89 6.03
C LEU A 28 -4.40 -14.04 4.82
N THR A 29 -3.68 -15.15 4.69
CA THR A 29 -2.85 -15.43 3.51
C THR A 29 -3.70 -15.42 2.24
N GLY A 30 -4.83 -16.15 2.24
CA GLY A 30 -5.72 -16.22 1.06
C GLY A 30 -6.38 -14.87 0.73
N LEU A 31 -6.80 -14.11 1.74
CA LEU A 31 -7.35 -12.76 1.54
C LEU A 31 -6.29 -11.81 0.97
N LEU A 32 -5.08 -11.85 1.52
CA LEU A 32 -3.96 -11.00 1.10
C LEU A 32 -3.55 -11.31 -0.34
N GLU A 33 -3.41 -12.59 -0.69
CA GLU A 33 -3.09 -12.99 -2.07
C GLU A 33 -4.18 -12.56 -3.04
N LYS A 34 -5.46 -12.70 -2.68
CA LYS A 34 -6.57 -12.27 -3.54
C LYS A 34 -6.56 -10.75 -3.75
N THR A 35 -6.37 -9.97 -2.69
CA THR A 35 -6.38 -8.49 -2.76
C THR A 35 -5.15 -7.93 -3.47
N THR A 36 -4.01 -8.62 -3.39
CA THR A 36 -2.74 -8.16 -3.97
C THR A 36 -2.38 -8.86 -5.28
N ALA A 37 -3.35 -9.54 -5.91
CA ALA A 37 -3.16 -10.34 -7.11
C ALA A 37 -1.98 -11.34 -7.02
N GLY A 38 -1.76 -11.90 -5.83
CA GLY A 38 -0.73 -12.89 -5.53
C GLY A 38 0.68 -12.31 -5.35
N LYS A 39 0.83 -10.98 -5.30
CA LYS A 39 2.13 -10.32 -5.12
C LYS A 39 2.60 -10.34 -3.67
N LEU A 40 1.69 -10.26 -2.71
CA LEU A 40 2.02 -10.46 -1.30
C LEU A 40 1.47 -11.79 -0.81
N THR A 41 2.33 -12.57 -0.16
CA THR A 41 1.94 -13.79 0.53
C THR A 41 2.45 -13.75 1.96
N LEU A 42 1.72 -14.40 2.84
CA LEU A 42 2.05 -14.49 4.26
C LEU A 42 2.45 -15.94 4.54
N ALA A 43 3.74 -16.15 4.78
CA ALA A 43 4.32 -17.46 5.06
C ALA A 43 4.55 -17.66 6.56
N GLN A 44 4.78 -18.90 6.96
CA GLN A 44 5.01 -19.28 8.37
C GLN A 44 3.93 -18.71 9.31
N THR A 45 2.67 -18.74 8.86
CA THR A 45 1.55 -18.24 9.65
C THR A 45 1.31 -19.13 10.85
N GLN A 46 1.22 -18.51 12.02
CA GLN A 46 0.99 -19.17 13.30
C GLN A 46 -0.15 -18.45 14.03
N GLY A 47 -0.99 -19.21 14.73
CA GLY A 47 -2.11 -18.68 15.50
C GLY A 47 -3.41 -18.56 14.70
N THR A 48 -4.26 -17.62 15.11
CA THR A 48 -5.60 -17.40 14.56
C THR A 48 -5.67 -16.10 13.77
N LEU A 49 -6.80 -15.91 13.08
CA LEU A 49 -7.19 -14.65 12.45
C LEU A 49 -7.12 -13.48 13.44
N TRP A 50 -7.51 -13.71 14.70
CA TRP A 50 -7.52 -12.68 15.74
C TRP A 50 -6.15 -12.42 16.36
N ARG A 51 -5.32 -13.45 16.52
CA ARG A 51 -3.99 -13.30 17.11
C ARG A 51 -3.05 -14.26 16.43
N GLY A 52 -2.12 -13.72 15.66
CA GLY A 52 -1.16 -14.53 14.93
C GLY A 52 0.12 -13.81 14.60
N ALA A 53 1.01 -14.57 13.98
CA ALA A 53 2.28 -14.09 13.47
C ALA A 53 2.52 -14.72 12.09
N GLY A 54 3.27 -14.03 11.25
CA GLY A 54 3.63 -14.51 9.93
C GLY A 54 4.76 -13.68 9.34
N VAL A 55 5.46 -14.25 8.36
CA VAL A 55 6.48 -13.55 7.59
C VAL A 55 5.84 -13.08 6.31
N LEU A 56 5.82 -11.76 6.10
CA LEU A 56 5.30 -11.18 4.88
C LEU A 56 6.36 -11.31 3.79
N LEU A 57 5.99 -11.93 2.68
CA LEU A 57 6.86 -12.14 1.53
C LEU A 57 6.29 -11.38 0.33
N LEU A 58 7.15 -10.61 -0.33
CA LEU A 58 6.86 -10.01 -1.62
C LEU A 58 7.35 -10.92 -2.73
N ARG A 59 6.45 -11.31 -3.62
CA ARG A 59 6.76 -12.02 -4.85
C ARG A 59 7.27 -11.01 -5.88
N ASN A 60 8.51 -11.19 -6.30
CA ASN A 60 9.14 -10.44 -7.38
C ASN A 60 9.61 -11.46 -8.43
N ASP A 61 8.80 -11.64 -9.47
CA ASP A 61 8.95 -12.72 -10.46
C ASP A 61 9.07 -14.11 -9.80
N ASN A 62 10.25 -14.73 -9.91
CA ASN A 62 10.54 -16.05 -9.35
C ASN A 62 11.18 -16.00 -7.94
N GLN A 63 11.33 -14.80 -7.36
CA GLN A 63 11.96 -14.63 -6.05
C GLN A 63 10.95 -14.15 -5.01
N PHE A 64 11.13 -14.60 -3.77
CA PHE A 64 10.38 -14.10 -2.61
C PHE A 64 11.30 -13.26 -1.75
N LEU A 65 11.00 -11.96 -1.66
CA LEU A 65 11.71 -11.04 -0.79
C LEU A 65 10.99 -10.99 0.58
N PRO A 66 11.64 -11.40 1.68
CA PRO A 66 11.05 -11.25 3.00
C PRO A 66 11.00 -9.77 3.38
N LEU A 67 9.79 -9.28 3.64
CA LEU A 67 9.54 -7.91 4.11
C LEU A 67 9.70 -7.79 5.63
N GLY A 68 9.66 -8.93 6.33
CA GLY A 68 9.82 -9.00 7.77
C GLY A 68 8.76 -9.88 8.41
N ARG A 69 8.94 -10.15 9.69
CA ARG A 69 7.96 -10.85 10.51
C ARG A 69 6.96 -9.84 11.06
N TYR A 70 5.68 -10.11 10.90
CA TYR A 70 4.61 -9.29 11.47
C TYR A 70 3.81 -10.12 12.47
N THR A 71 3.45 -9.49 13.57
CA THR A 71 2.49 -10.05 14.52
C THR A 71 1.25 -9.17 14.51
N TRP A 72 0.07 -9.78 14.54
CA TRP A 72 -1.18 -9.04 14.56
C TRP A 72 -2.06 -9.52 15.71
N ARG A 73 -2.85 -8.57 16.23
CA ARG A 73 -3.86 -8.83 17.24
C ARG A 73 -5.07 -7.94 16.96
N ILE A 74 -6.19 -8.60 16.66
CA ILE A 74 -7.51 -8.03 16.43
C ILE A 74 -8.34 -8.26 17.69
N LEU A 75 -8.80 -7.19 18.31
CA LEU A 75 -9.63 -7.22 19.50
C LEU A 75 -10.92 -6.46 19.23
N PRO A 76 -12.10 -7.08 19.40
CA PRO A 76 -13.33 -6.30 19.41
C PRO A 76 -13.33 -5.36 20.60
N ALA A 77 -13.85 -4.15 20.41
CA ALA A 77 -14.10 -3.22 21.48
C ALA A 77 -15.21 -3.77 22.41
N LEU A 78 -15.20 -3.33 23.67
CA LEU A 78 -16.15 -3.79 24.70
C LEU A 78 -17.61 -3.48 24.33
N ASP A 79 -17.82 -2.40 23.58
CA ASP A 79 -19.11 -1.97 23.04
C ASP A 79 -19.48 -2.66 21.71
N LEU A 80 -18.61 -3.53 21.19
CA LEU A 80 -18.74 -4.23 19.90
C LEU A 80 -18.97 -3.27 18.71
N SER A 81 -18.63 -1.99 18.86
CA SER A 81 -18.81 -0.98 17.80
C SER A 81 -17.63 -0.94 16.83
N SER A 82 -16.46 -1.41 17.28
CA SER A 82 -15.21 -1.37 16.55
C SER A 82 -14.34 -2.61 16.77
N LEU A 83 -13.43 -2.85 15.83
CA LEU A 83 -12.35 -3.83 15.93
C LEU A 83 -11.02 -3.08 15.96
N ASN A 84 -10.28 -3.24 17.05
CA ASN A 84 -8.95 -2.70 17.21
C ASN A 84 -7.95 -3.70 16.66
N VAL A 85 -7.33 -3.39 15.54
CA VAL A 85 -6.25 -4.17 14.94
C VAL A 85 -4.93 -3.53 15.33
N SER A 86 -4.09 -4.31 15.99
CA SER A 86 -2.72 -3.94 16.33
C SER A 86 -1.77 -4.79 15.52
N VAL A 87 -0.93 -4.18 14.69
CA VAL A 87 0.10 -4.85 13.90
C VAL A 87 1.46 -4.38 14.40
N THR A 88 2.32 -5.32 14.77
CA THR A 88 3.70 -5.03 15.18
C THR A 88 4.65 -5.59 14.14
N SER A 89 5.48 -4.72 13.57
CA SER A 89 6.60 -5.13 12.72
C SER A 89 7.73 -5.68 13.58
N GLY A 90 8.24 -6.86 13.26
CA GLY A 90 9.28 -7.54 14.02
C GLY A 90 10.67 -6.92 13.87
N ASN A 91 10.92 -6.15 12.80
CA ASN A 91 12.22 -5.53 12.57
C ASN A 91 12.39 -4.23 13.38
N ASP A 92 11.34 -3.41 13.49
CA ASP A 92 11.40 -2.08 14.13
C ASP A 92 10.52 -1.97 15.39
N ALA A 93 9.83 -3.05 15.79
CA ALA A 93 8.86 -3.08 16.88
C ALA A 93 7.77 -1.98 16.80
N GLN A 94 7.58 -1.37 15.62
CA GLN A 94 6.59 -0.33 15.42
C GLN A 94 5.19 -0.94 15.47
N LEU A 95 4.39 -0.40 16.39
CA LEU A 95 3.00 -0.77 16.59
C LEU A 95 2.11 0.16 15.76
N THR A 96 1.51 -0.38 14.71
CA THR A 96 0.46 0.29 13.95
C THR A 96 -0.89 -0.13 14.50
N GLN A 97 -1.71 0.85 14.87
CA GLN A 97 -3.08 0.62 15.32
C GLN A 97 -4.07 1.03 14.22
N LEU A 98 -5.06 0.19 13.98
CA LEU A 98 -6.15 0.44 13.07
C LEU A 98 -7.45 0.19 13.84
N HIS A 99 -8.39 1.11 13.70
CA HIS A 99 -9.73 1.02 14.26
C HIS A 99 -10.70 0.80 13.11
N ILE A 100 -11.30 -0.38 13.03
CA ILE A 100 -12.29 -0.71 12.01
C ILE A 100 -13.67 -0.58 12.65
N PHE A 101 -14.56 0.19 12.05
CA PHE A 101 -15.97 0.36 12.46
C PHE A 101 -16.87 -0.33 11.42
N PRO A 102 -17.20 -1.63 11.61
CA PRO A 102 -17.89 -2.41 10.58
C PRO A 102 -19.27 -1.85 10.23
N TRP A 103 -19.97 -1.26 11.22
CA TRP A 103 -21.34 -0.74 11.03
C TRP A 103 -21.38 0.58 10.26
N ARG A 104 -20.27 1.34 10.27
CA ARG A 104 -20.11 2.58 9.50
C ARG A 104 -19.31 2.38 8.21
N ASN A 105 -18.77 1.16 8.00
CA ASN A 105 -17.80 0.83 6.97
C ASN A 105 -16.64 1.84 6.94
N GLU A 106 -16.18 2.21 8.14
CA GLU A 106 -15.16 3.23 8.36
C GLU A 106 -13.91 2.57 8.95
N ILE A 107 -12.74 2.92 8.45
CA ILE A 107 -11.45 2.45 8.91
C ILE A 107 -10.62 3.67 9.28
N GLU A 108 -10.24 3.76 10.53
CA GLU A 108 -9.38 4.79 11.07
C GLU A 108 -7.99 4.20 11.31
N ILE A 109 -6.99 4.84 10.73
CA ILE A 109 -5.57 4.49 10.84
C ILE A 109 -4.97 5.48 11.83
N ALA A 110 -4.47 4.96 12.95
CA ALA A 110 -3.78 5.74 13.97
C ALA A 110 -2.40 6.21 13.46
N PRO A 111 -1.72 7.14 14.17
CA PRO A 111 -0.38 7.56 13.79
C PRO A 111 0.54 6.36 13.59
N ALA A 112 1.13 6.25 12.41
CA ALA A 112 1.97 5.11 12.05
C ALA A 112 3.17 5.59 11.25
N ASN A 113 4.32 5.02 11.59
CA ASN A 113 5.54 5.11 10.80
C ASN A 113 5.92 3.69 10.41
N ALA A 114 6.40 3.50 9.19
CA ALA A 114 6.87 2.20 8.72
C ALA A 114 7.97 2.40 7.67
N VAL A 115 9.00 1.56 7.75
CA VAL A 115 10.01 1.46 6.70
C VAL A 115 9.70 0.24 5.83
N LEU A 116 9.53 0.48 4.54
CA LEU A 116 9.07 -0.48 3.56
C LEU A 116 10.02 -0.48 2.35
N PRO A 117 10.31 -1.62 1.72
CA PRO A 117 11.12 -1.62 0.50
C PRO A 117 10.32 -1.07 -0.69
N ALA A 118 10.98 -0.30 -1.58
CA ALA A 118 10.33 0.38 -2.71
C ALA A 118 9.67 -0.57 -3.73
N GLN A 119 10.08 -1.84 -3.75
CA GLN A 119 9.47 -2.90 -4.56
C GLN A 119 7.99 -3.09 -4.22
N LEU A 120 7.54 -2.68 -3.02
CA LEU A 120 6.11 -2.69 -2.66
C LEU A 120 5.25 -1.77 -3.54
N LEU A 121 5.82 -0.74 -4.17
CA LEU A 121 5.06 0.12 -5.10
C LEU A 121 4.48 -0.68 -6.26
N ALA A 122 5.17 -1.75 -6.70
CA ALA A 122 4.68 -2.63 -7.75
C ALA A 122 3.43 -3.43 -7.34
N VAL A 123 3.15 -3.57 -6.04
CA VAL A 123 1.91 -4.18 -5.54
C VAL A 123 0.71 -3.28 -5.82
N PHE A 124 0.86 -1.98 -5.61
CA PHE A 124 -0.21 -0.99 -5.79
C PHE A 124 -0.34 -0.51 -7.24
N ALA A 125 0.78 -0.42 -7.96
CA ALA A 125 0.82 -0.02 -9.36
C ALA A 125 1.59 -1.08 -10.18
N PRO A 126 0.90 -2.10 -10.71
CA PRO A 126 1.55 -3.21 -11.41
C PRO A 126 2.45 -2.81 -12.59
N GLN A 127 2.15 -1.70 -13.27
CA GLN A 127 2.99 -1.16 -14.33
C GLN A 127 4.39 -0.72 -13.87
N LEU A 128 4.58 -0.47 -12.57
CA LEU A 128 5.90 -0.15 -11.99
C LEU A 128 6.82 -1.38 -11.87
N THR A 129 6.30 -2.59 -12.05
CA THR A 129 7.09 -3.83 -11.95
C THR A 129 8.25 -3.84 -12.95
N ALA A 130 8.02 -3.36 -14.17
CA ALA A 130 9.04 -3.33 -15.23
C ALA A 130 10.23 -2.40 -14.92
N TYR A 131 10.01 -1.37 -14.09
CA TYR A 131 11.06 -0.43 -13.69
C TYR A 131 11.98 -0.98 -12.60
N ARG A 132 11.60 -2.10 -11.96
CA ARG A 132 12.40 -2.78 -10.92
C ARG A 132 12.91 -1.80 -9.84
N LEU A 133 11.99 -0.94 -9.38
CA LEU A 133 12.29 0.13 -8.43
C LEU A 133 12.81 -0.42 -7.11
N SER A 134 13.87 0.17 -6.58
CA SER A 134 14.45 -0.19 -5.29
C SER A 134 14.77 1.05 -4.45
N GLY A 135 15.14 0.85 -3.19
CA GLY A 135 15.32 1.91 -2.18
C GLY A 135 14.42 1.70 -0.97
N ALA A 136 14.44 2.66 -0.05
CA ALA A 136 13.64 2.62 1.17
C ALA A 136 12.46 3.59 1.07
N LEU A 137 11.25 3.13 1.39
CA LEU A 137 10.06 3.93 1.57
C LEU A 137 9.81 4.14 3.05
N ILE A 138 9.84 5.38 3.48
CA ILE A 138 9.46 5.77 4.83
C ILE A 138 8.03 6.27 4.75
N LEU A 139 7.10 5.44 5.20
CA LEU A 139 5.71 5.80 5.36
C LEU A 139 5.54 6.51 6.70
N ALA A 140 4.90 7.67 6.69
CA ALA A 140 4.48 8.40 7.87
C ALA A 140 3.04 8.88 7.67
N THR A 141 2.16 8.54 8.60
CA THR A 141 0.79 9.06 8.64
C THR A 141 0.48 9.50 10.06
N PRO A 142 0.04 10.76 10.29
CA PRO A 142 -0.44 11.18 11.60
C PRO A 142 -1.80 10.57 11.92
N HIS A 143 -2.67 10.46 10.92
CA HIS A 143 -3.99 9.86 11.01
C HIS A 143 -4.56 9.79 9.59
N PHE A 144 -5.27 8.70 9.29
CA PHE A 144 -5.97 8.56 8.03
C PHE A 144 -7.28 7.80 8.22
N THR A 145 -8.41 8.39 7.84
CA THR A 145 -9.73 7.78 7.91
C THR A 145 -10.24 7.49 6.50
N ILE A 146 -10.71 6.26 6.30
CA ILE A 146 -11.34 5.75 5.08
C ILE A 146 -12.79 5.41 5.42
N ALA A 147 -13.74 6.13 4.85
CA ALA A 147 -15.16 5.86 4.90
C ALA A 147 -15.72 5.76 3.47
N PRO A 148 -16.93 5.20 3.25
CA PRO A 148 -17.43 4.88 1.91
C PRO A 148 -17.34 6.03 0.90
N ASN A 149 -17.64 7.25 1.35
CA ASN A 149 -17.61 8.47 0.52
C ASN A 149 -16.69 9.54 1.12
N LYS A 150 -15.72 9.15 1.95
CA LYS A 150 -14.86 10.14 2.61
C LYS A 150 -13.50 9.59 2.96
N PHE A 151 -12.47 10.28 2.51
CA PHE A 151 -11.11 10.16 2.99
C PHE A 151 -10.75 11.41 3.77
N ILE A 152 -10.14 11.24 4.94
CA ILE A 152 -9.70 12.34 5.79
C ILE A 152 -8.30 12.04 6.29
N GLY A 153 -7.42 13.03 6.19
CA GLY A 153 -6.08 12.96 6.74
C GLY A 153 -5.01 12.86 5.66
N GLY A 154 -3.80 12.52 6.08
CA GLY A 154 -2.63 12.58 5.22
C GLY A 154 -1.72 11.37 5.39
N VAL A 155 -1.10 10.95 4.30
CA VAL A 155 -0.01 9.97 4.29
C VAL A 155 1.15 10.60 3.52
N THR A 156 2.33 10.57 4.11
CA THR A 156 3.58 10.94 3.45
C THR A 156 4.40 9.67 3.25
N LEU A 157 4.93 9.50 2.05
CA LEU A 157 5.79 8.41 1.64
C LEU A 157 7.08 9.01 1.09
N ASP A 158 8.15 8.94 1.88
CA ASP A 158 9.48 9.38 1.47
C ASP A 158 10.25 8.21 0.89
N TRP A 159 10.51 8.26 -0.42
CA TRP A 159 11.32 7.28 -1.13
C TRP A 159 12.77 7.74 -1.17
N GLN A 160 13.60 7.13 -0.35
CA GLN A 160 15.02 7.44 -0.22
C GLN A 160 15.88 6.47 -1.02
N GLN A 161 16.98 7.02 -1.56
CA GLN A 161 17.97 6.27 -2.35
C GLN A 161 17.30 5.46 -3.45
N ALA A 162 16.40 6.11 -4.17
CA ALA A 162 15.64 5.49 -5.24
C ALA A 162 16.57 4.99 -6.34
N THR A 163 16.37 3.77 -6.78
CA THR A 163 17.08 3.21 -7.95
C THR A 163 16.08 2.52 -8.88
N SER A 164 16.49 2.34 -10.13
CA SER A 164 15.72 1.64 -11.16
C SER A 164 16.61 0.59 -11.79
N GLY A 165 16.05 -0.58 -12.11
CA GLY A 165 16.80 -1.62 -12.85
C GLY A 165 16.98 -1.31 -14.34
N LEU A 166 16.45 -0.19 -14.83
CA LEU A 166 16.59 0.27 -16.21
C LEU A 166 17.83 1.14 -16.45
N THR A 167 18.59 1.47 -15.40
CA THR A 167 19.81 2.27 -15.52
C THR A 167 20.81 1.89 -14.44
N ASP A 168 22.10 1.97 -14.76
CA ASP A 168 23.19 1.80 -13.79
C ASP A 168 23.39 3.03 -12.90
N ILE A 169 22.67 4.13 -13.18
CA ILE A 169 22.72 5.36 -12.39
C ILE A 169 21.99 5.15 -11.07
N ALA A 170 22.77 4.93 -10.02
CA ALA A 170 22.29 4.84 -8.65
C ALA A 170 23.03 5.83 -7.73
N PRO A 171 22.35 6.46 -6.75
CA PRO A 171 20.89 6.63 -6.69
C PRO A 171 20.39 7.60 -7.79
N LEU A 172 19.12 7.44 -8.16
CA LEU A 172 18.37 8.38 -9.00
C LEU A 172 18.01 9.65 -8.23
N GLY A 173 17.63 9.50 -6.96
CA GLY A 173 17.25 10.60 -6.09
C GLY A 173 16.48 10.18 -4.85
N ASP A 174 15.99 11.18 -4.14
CA ASP A 174 15.03 11.06 -3.06
C ASP A 174 13.74 11.77 -3.46
N TYR A 175 12.60 11.11 -3.25
CA TYR A 175 11.29 11.58 -3.66
C TYR A 175 10.34 11.60 -2.48
N ARG A 176 9.37 12.51 -2.52
CA ARG A 176 8.27 12.57 -1.57
C ARG A 176 6.96 12.44 -2.31
N ILE A 177 6.16 11.46 -1.87
CA ILE A 177 4.79 11.24 -2.30
C ILE A 177 3.88 11.63 -1.14
N THR A 178 2.94 12.54 -1.37
CA THR A 178 1.91 12.90 -0.39
C THR A 178 0.54 12.46 -0.89
N LEU A 179 -0.23 11.86 0.00
CA LEU A 179 -1.63 11.49 -0.22
C LEU A 179 -2.47 12.24 0.79
N ASN A 180 -3.30 13.16 0.32
CA ASN A 180 -4.18 13.97 1.16
C ASN A 180 -5.64 13.61 0.85
N GLY A 181 -6.30 12.98 1.82
CA GLY A 181 -7.72 12.69 1.79
C GLY A 181 -8.52 13.95 2.11
N GLU A 182 -9.26 14.45 1.13
CA GLU A 182 -10.13 15.61 1.26
C GLU A 182 -11.52 15.29 0.70
N GLY A 183 -12.39 14.75 1.54
CA GLY A 183 -13.76 14.41 1.13
C GLY A 183 -13.76 13.16 0.25
N GLU A 184 -14.42 13.20 -0.90
CA GLU A 184 -14.59 12.02 -1.77
C GLU A 184 -13.36 11.66 -2.62
N GLN A 185 -12.24 12.38 -2.46
CA GLN A 185 -11.03 12.15 -3.25
C GLN A 185 -9.77 12.18 -2.39
N ILE A 186 -8.78 11.41 -2.81
CA ILE A 186 -7.41 11.48 -2.32
C ILE A 186 -6.59 12.22 -3.37
N LYS A 187 -6.03 13.37 -3.04
CA LYS A 187 -5.05 14.07 -3.88
C LYS A 187 -3.69 13.42 -3.67
N VAL A 188 -3.02 13.08 -4.77
CA VAL A 188 -1.68 12.52 -4.77
C VAL A 188 -0.73 13.55 -5.38
N ALA A 189 0.40 13.81 -4.74
CA ALA A 189 1.47 14.62 -5.31
C ALA A 189 2.82 13.91 -5.16
N LEU A 190 3.64 13.99 -6.20
CA LEU A 190 5.01 13.48 -6.24
C LEU A 190 5.95 14.65 -6.48
N THR A 191 6.98 14.75 -5.64
CA THR A 191 7.99 15.81 -5.72
C THR A 191 9.38 15.24 -5.50
N THR A 192 10.35 15.78 -6.22
CA THR A 192 11.77 15.45 -6.00
C THR A 192 12.32 16.28 -4.85
N GLN A 193 12.91 15.60 -3.87
CA GLN A 193 13.61 16.24 -2.75
C GLN A 193 15.07 16.48 -3.11
N SER A 194 15.72 15.49 -3.72
CA SER A 194 17.10 15.55 -4.17
C SER A 194 17.32 14.55 -5.30
N GLY A 195 18.33 14.72 -6.16
CA GLY A 195 18.72 13.69 -7.11
C GLY A 195 19.04 14.14 -8.51
N LYS A 196 19.37 13.14 -9.33
CA LYS A 196 19.73 13.26 -10.75
C LYS A 196 18.51 13.20 -11.66
N LEU A 197 17.48 12.46 -11.26
CA LEU A 197 16.20 12.38 -11.97
C LEU A 197 15.17 13.21 -11.20
N ILE A 198 14.66 14.26 -11.83
CA ILE A 198 13.67 15.17 -11.29
C ILE A 198 12.29 14.73 -11.78
N LEU A 199 11.49 14.20 -10.85
CA LEU A 199 10.10 13.81 -11.02
C LEU A 199 9.18 14.81 -10.32
N THR A 200 8.16 15.27 -11.05
CA THR A 200 7.04 16.04 -10.50
C THR A 200 5.75 15.44 -11.01
N GLY A 201 4.80 15.13 -10.15
CA GLY A 201 3.53 14.56 -10.57
C GLY A 201 2.39 14.93 -9.65
N ALA A 202 1.17 14.85 -10.19
CA ALA A 202 -0.05 15.05 -9.46
C ALA A 202 -1.11 14.07 -9.94
N GLY A 203 -2.03 13.70 -9.06
CA GLY A 203 -3.11 12.80 -9.38
C GLY A 203 -4.21 12.81 -8.35
N LYS A 204 -5.25 12.04 -8.65
CA LYS A 204 -6.42 11.89 -7.78
C LYS A 204 -6.88 10.45 -7.77
N ILE A 205 -7.29 9.99 -6.60
CA ILE A 205 -7.94 8.69 -6.39
C ILE A 205 -9.36 8.95 -5.93
N GLN A 206 -10.33 8.31 -6.56
CA GLN A 206 -11.74 8.37 -6.20
C GLN A 206 -12.29 6.95 -6.01
N PRO A 207 -13.18 6.71 -5.03
CA PRO A 207 -13.80 5.40 -4.86
C PRO A 207 -14.51 4.95 -6.14
N GLY A 208 -14.25 3.71 -6.56
CA GLY A 208 -14.88 3.12 -7.75
C GLY A 208 -14.42 3.70 -9.09
N ARG A 209 -13.34 4.50 -9.11
CA ARG A 209 -12.71 5.01 -10.34
C ARG A 209 -11.23 4.60 -10.40
N ALA A 210 -10.73 4.58 -11.63
CA ALA A 210 -9.31 4.42 -11.92
C ALA A 210 -8.48 5.52 -11.23
N LEU A 211 -7.27 5.17 -10.78
CA LEU A 211 -6.26 6.15 -10.42
C LEU A 211 -5.90 6.95 -11.67
N GLU A 212 -6.01 8.27 -11.57
CA GLU A 212 -5.49 9.20 -12.57
C GLU A 212 -4.30 9.91 -11.95
N PHE A 213 -3.09 9.54 -12.38
CA PHE A 213 -1.86 10.17 -11.93
C PHE A 213 -0.95 10.42 -13.12
N GLY A 214 -0.37 11.62 -13.20
CA GLY A 214 0.55 11.97 -14.27
C GLY A 214 1.50 13.07 -13.85
N GLY A 215 2.56 13.25 -14.61
CA GLY A 215 3.62 14.17 -14.26
C GLY A 215 4.69 14.31 -15.32
N THR A 216 5.73 15.06 -14.97
CA THR A 216 6.91 15.23 -15.81
C THR A 216 8.16 14.67 -15.13
N ALA A 217 9.03 14.13 -15.96
CA ALA A 217 10.33 13.60 -15.63
C ALA A 217 11.38 14.35 -16.45
N LYS A 218 12.43 14.80 -15.79
CA LYS A 218 13.58 15.44 -16.44
C LYS A 218 14.86 15.06 -15.73
N ALA A 219 15.97 15.08 -16.45
CA ALA A 219 17.28 14.90 -15.84
C ALA A 219 17.79 16.23 -15.25
N ALA A 220 18.63 16.14 -14.22
CA ALA A 220 19.44 17.26 -13.77
C ALA A 220 20.40 17.69 -14.91
N PRO A 221 20.80 18.98 -14.97
CA PRO A 221 21.59 19.51 -16.10
C PRO A 221 22.90 18.76 -16.39
N ASN A 222 23.48 18.11 -15.39
CA ASN A 222 24.72 17.35 -15.49
C ASN A 222 24.52 15.85 -15.79
N GLN A 223 23.29 15.40 -16.01
CA GLN A 223 22.93 13.98 -16.17
C GLN A 223 21.98 13.73 -17.36
N GLN A 224 21.78 14.73 -18.23
CA GLN A 224 20.85 14.64 -19.37
C GLN A 224 21.19 13.51 -20.35
N GLU A 225 22.45 13.39 -20.76
CA GLU A 225 22.87 12.32 -21.67
C GLU A 225 22.73 10.93 -21.01
N ALA A 226 23.17 10.82 -19.75
CA ALA A 226 23.21 9.55 -19.04
C ALA A 226 21.80 9.01 -18.70
N LEU A 227 20.82 9.89 -18.50
CA LEU A 227 19.42 9.53 -18.22
C LEU A 227 18.52 9.56 -19.46
N SER A 228 19.05 9.90 -20.64
CA SER A 228 18.26 10.04 -21.87
C SER A 228 17.48 8.75 -22.18
N GLU A 229 18.14 7.60 -22.17
CA GLU A 229 17.50 6.29 -22.43
C GLU A 229 16.37 6.00 -21.42
N LEU A 230 16.61 6.25 -20.13
CA LEU A 230 15.59 6.06 -19.09
C LEU A 230 14.38 6.96 -19.33
N LEU A 231 14.61 8.22 -19.68
CA LEU A 231 13.54 9.19 -19.93
C LEU A 231 12.67 8.79 -21.13
N HIS A 232 13.28 8.28 -22.21
CA HIS A 232 12.55 7.73 -23.36
C HIS A 232 11.72 6.48 -23.00
N HIS A 233 12.15 5.70 -22.01
CA HIS A 233 11.36 4.58 -21.48
C HIS A 233 10.20 5.01 -20.56
N ILE A 234 10.30 6.17 -19.91
CA ILE A 234 9.27 6.69 -19.00
C ILE A 234 8.05 7.18 -19.78
N GLY A 235 8.25 7.85 -20.93
CA GLY A 235 7.17 8.28 -21.80
C GLY A 235 7.62 9.27 -22.88
N PRO A 236 6.68 9.93 -23.57
CA PRO A 236 7.01 10.83 -24.66
C PRO A 236 7.58 12.16 -24.18
N GLU A 237 8.47 12.74 -24.98
CA GLU A 237 9.02 14.08 -24.75
C GLU A 237 7.95 15.15 -25.01
N LEU A 238 7.72 16.02 -24.03
CA LEU A 238 6.77 17.14 -24.13
C LEU A 238 7.48 18.41 -24.62
N THR A 239 8.64 18.70 -24.02
CA THR A 239 9.55 19.77 -24.42
C THR A 239 10.99 19.25 -24.33
N PRO A 240 11.98 19.89 -25.00
CA PRO A 240 13.35 19.38 -25.02
C PRO A 240 13.91 19.07 -23.62
N GLY A 241 14.13 17.79 -23.31
CA GLY A 241 14.64 17.29 -22.03
C GLY A 241 13.60 17.10 -20.92
N GLU A 242 12.30 17.28 -21.20
CA GLU A 242 11.19 17.04 -20.27
C GLU A 242 10.18 16.04 -20.86
N PHE A 243 9.99 14.94 -20.16
CA PHE A 243 9.22 13.77 -20.58
C PHE A 243 7.98 13.65 -19.70
N THR A 244 6.86 13.21 -20.26
CA THR A 244 5.63 12.99 -19.48
C THR A 244 5.47 11.53 -19.11
N PHE A 245 4.89 11.26 -17.94
CA PHE A 245 4.43 9.92 -17.55
C PHE A 245 3.01 9.97 -17.05
N ALA A 246 2.29 8.87 -17.25
CA ALA A 246 0.96 8.67 -16.73
C ALA A 246 0.83 7.26 -16.15
N LEU A 247 0.18 7.17 -14.99
CA LEU A 247 -0.19 5.94 -14.32
C LEU A 247 -1.72 5.88 -14.32
N LEU A 248 -2.27 4.93 -15.06
CA LEU A 248 -3.71 4.63 -15.08
C LEU A 248 -3.90 3.21 -14.55
N THR A 249 -4.61 3.07 -13.43
CA THR A 249 -4.98 1.73 -12.93
C THR A 249 -6.33 1.35 -13.51
N GLN A 250 -6.41 0.22 -14.21
CA GLN A 250 -7.68 -0.34 -14.72
C GLN A 250 -8.55 -0.89 -13.59
#